data_AF-A0A0S7Y2M5-F1
#
_entry.id   AF-A0A0S7Y2M5-F1
#
_cell.length_a   1.000
_cell.length_b   1.000
_cell.length_c   1.000
_cell.angle_alpha   90.00
_cell.angle_beta   90.00
_cell.angle_gamma   90.00
#
_symmetry.space_group_name_H-M   'P 1'
#
loop_
_entity.id
_entity.type
_entity.pdbx_description
1 polymer ?
#
loop_
_entity_poly.entity_id
_entity_poly.type
_entity_poly.pdbx_seq_one_letter_code
_entity_poly.pdbx_strand_id
1 'polypeptide(L)'
;PWHQFNSLADFMGTSQDAYGNSNATTTLWNWTDGSRLDWYEMPGLELADESGMYGILEYIRYCGYDVATLYNQYILGYEGNTLGFTLEQYKAEIDAGRPVLIQVESHSMAGVGYSEDIETLILVQDTWTSGPHGLTWGGSYSGLPHYGVTVLEIVPEPATLALLGMGVVVMVVRRRRR
;
A
#
# COMPACT_ATOMS: atom_id res chain seq x y z
N PRO A 1 22.88 -5.85 18.03
CA PRO A 1 22.40 -6.63 16.86
C PRO A 1 21.95 -5.65 15.76
N TRP A 2 22.83 -5.40 14.80
CA TRP A 2 22.53 -4.55 13.65
C TRP A 2 21.87 -5.46 12.62
N HIS A 3 20.54 -5.45 12.54
CA HIS A 3 19.85 -6.11 11.44
C HIS A 3 20.03 -5.24 10.18
N GLN A 4 20.24 -5.87 9.03
CA GLN A 4 20.23 -5.15 7.76
C GLN A 4 18.76 -4.92 7.38
N PHE A 5 18.41 -3.68 7.05
CA PHE A 5 17.08 -3.34 6.52
C PHE A 5 16.91 -4.00 5.15
N ASN A 6 16.20 -5.12 5.11
CA ASN A 6 16.01 -5.89 3.88
C ASN A 6 14.61 -6.50 3.75
N SER A 7 13.73 -6.26 4.71
CA SER A 7 12.32 -6.65 4.69
C SER A 7 11.42 -5.44 4.81
N LEU A 8 10.21 -5.51 4.24
CA LEU A 8 9.22 -4.42 4.30
C LEU A 8 8.95 -3.96 5.74
N ALA A 9 8.90 -4.88 6.71
CA ALA A 9 8.66 -4.57 8.12
C ALA A 9 9.75 -3.67 8.75
N ASP A 10 11.00 -3.80 8.28
CA ASP A 10 12.10 -2.97 8.77
C ASP A 10 11.87 -1.52 8.35
N PHE A 11 11.56 -1.28 7.07
CA PHE A 11 11.28 0.04 6.52
C PHE A 11 10.03 0.68 7.12
N MET A 12 8.99 -0.12 7.40
CA MET A 12 7.76 0.39 8.04
C MET A 12 7.92 0.71 9.54
N GLY A 13 9.09 0.48 10.14
CA GLY A 13 9.31 0.67 11.57
C GLY A 13 8.50 -0.30 12.43
N THR A 14 8.06 -1.44 11.88
CA THR A 14 7.18 -2.38 12.57
C THR A 14 7.89 -3.00 13.77
N SER A 15 7.24 -3.00 14.94
CA SER A 15 7.84 -3.51 16.20
C SER A 15 9.10 -2.78 16.66
N GLN A 16 9.28 -1.52 16.28
CA GLN A 16 10.45 -0.73 16.64
C GLN A 16 10.09 0.42 17.59
N ASP A 17 10.51 0.28 18.85
CA ASP A 17 10.33 1.29 19.90
C ASP A 17 11.00 2.64 19.53
N ALA A 18 12.07 2.60 18.74
CA ALA A 18 12.74 3.79 18.22
C ALA A 18 11.84 4.68 17.35
N TYR A 19 10.78 4.10 16.78
CA TYR A 19 9.74 4.80 15.99
C TYR A 19 8.39 4.83 16.72
N GLY A 20 8.38 4.64 18.04
CA GLY A 20 7.17 4.63 18.87
C GLY A 20 6.26 3.42 18.68
N ASN A 21 6.66 2.43 17.88
CA ASN A 21 5.86 1.24 17.60
C ASN A 21 6.10 0.17 18.67
N SER A 22 5.01 -0.26 19.30
CA SER A 22 5.00 -1.45 20.17
C SER A 22 5.22 -2.73 19.36
N ASN A 23 5.47 -3.84 20.05
CA ASN A 23 5.64 -5.14 19.39
C ASN A 23 4.44 -5.47 18.50
N ALA A 24 4.73 -5.88 17.26
CA ALA A 24 3.77 -6.19 16.20
C ALA A 24 2.92 -5.03 15.69
N THR A 25 3.25 -3.77 16.03
CA THR A 25 2.50 -2.60 15.53
C THR A 25 3.29 -1.82 14.49
N THR A 26 2.53 -1.15 13.62
CA THR A 26 3.00 -0.16 12.64
C THR A 26 2.05 1.03 12.75
N THR A 27 2.56 2.25 12.58
CA THR A 27 1.74 3.46 12.61
C THR A 27 1.39 3.89 11.18
N LEU A 28 0.10 4.16 10.93
CA LEU A 28 -0.38 4.70 9.65
C LEU A 28 -1.13 6.00 9.90
N TRP A 29 -0.63 7.09 9.34
CA TRP A 29 -1.22 8.41 9.48
C TRP A 29 -2.30 8.66 8.41
N ASN A 30 -3.36 9.36 8.79
CA ASN A 30 -4.47 9.79 7.94
C ASN A 30 -4.87 11.22 8.35
N TRP A 31 -5.44 11.99 7.42
CA TRP A 31 -6.14 13.23 7.81
C TRP A 31 -7.46 12.90 8.49
N THR A 32 -7.74 13.57 9.61
CA THR A 32 -8.95 13.32 10.42
C THR A 32 -10.25 13.68 9.71
N ASP A 33 -10.20 14.52 8.68
CA ASP A 33 -11.38 14.90 7.88
C ASP A 33 -11.73 13.87 6.78
N GLY A 34 -10.91 12.83 6.60
CA GLY A 34 -11.07 11.81 5.56
C GLY A 34 -10.50 12.22 4.19
N SER A 35 -9.85 13.37 4.10
CA SER A 35 -9.06 13.74 2.91
C SER A 35 -7.85 12.82 2.74
N ARG A 36 -7.35 12.79 1.51
CA ARG A 36 -6.19 11.99 1.13
C ARG A 36 -4.92 12.57 1.75
N LEU A 37 -4.11 11.71 2.38
CA LEU A 37 -2.78 12.06 2.86
C LEU A 37 -1.73 11.43 1.96
N ASP A 38 -1.12 12.24 1.09
CA ASP A 38 -0.14 11.78 0.12
C ASP A 38 1.26 11.64 0.73
N TRP A 39 2.04 10.69 0.23
CA TRP A 39 3.39 10.41 0.73
C TRP A 39 4.33 11.64 0.71
N TYR A 40 4.18 12.52 -0.29
CA TYR A 40 5.04 13.69 -0.47
C TYR A 40 4.77 14.79 0.57
N GLU A 41 3.65 14.73 1.28
CA GLU A 41 3.33 15.65 2.38
C GLU A 41 4.05 15.25 3.68
N MET A 42 4.38 13.96 3.84
CA MET A 42 4.94 13.39 5.07
C MET A 42 6.23 14.08 5.56
N PRO A 43 7.22 14.42 4.69
CA PRO A 43 8.42 15.10 5.16
C PRO A 43 8.12 16.51 5.71
N GLY A 44 7.15 17.22 5.13
CA GLY A 44 6.75 18.55 5.60
C GLY A 44 5.96 18.51 6.92
N LEU A 45 5.40 17.36 7.27
CA LEU A 45 4.69 17.10 8.52
C LEU A 45 5.59 16.45 9.59
N GLU A 46 6.86 16.18 9.27
CA GLU A 46 7.80 15.45 10.13
C GLU A 46 7.31 14.04 10.51
N LEU A 47 6.51 13.40 9.64
CA LEU A 47 5.93 12.06 9.85
C LEU A 47 6.60 10.94 9.05
N ALA A 48 7.58 11.28 8.20
CA ALA A 48 8.20 10.34 7.28
C ALA A 48 8.84 9.14 8.02
N ASP A 49 9.58 9.39 9.10
CA ASP A 49 10.32 8.36 9.82
C ASP A 49 9.43 7.47 10.72
N GLU A 50 8.18 7.86 10.97
CA GLU A 50 7.24 7.18 11.88
C GLU A 50 6.08 6.50 11.13
N SER A 51 5.94 6.75 9.83
CA SER A 51 4.81 6.31 9.02
C SER A 51 5.12 5.02 8.26
N GLY A 52 4.34 3.97 8.50
CA GLY A 52 4.40 2.73 7.73
C GLY A 52 4.14 2.95 6.23
N MET A 53 3.34 3.96 5.85
CA MET A 53 3.17 4.33 4.44
C MET A 53 4.47 4.83 3.83
N TYR A 54 5.24 5.64 4.55
CA TYR A 54 6.52 6.12 4.06
C TYR A 54 7.56 4.99 4.03
N GLY A 55 7.52 4.06 5.00
CA GLY A 55 8.32 2.83 4.93
C GLY A 55 8.02 1.97 3.69
N ILE A 56 6.75 1.88 3.27
CA ILE A 56 6.39 1.21 2.00
C ILE A 56 7.09 1.88 0.81
N LEU A 57 7.11 3.22 0.76
CA LEU A 57 7.81 3.98 -0.28
C LEU A 57 9.31 3.64 -0.33
N GLU A 58 9.96 3.66 0.83
CA GLU A 58 11.39 3.39 0.92
C GLU A 58 11.73 1.96 0.50
N TYR A 59 10.90 0.98 0.89
CA TYR A 59 11.07 -0.40 0.45
C TYR A 59 10.90 -0.57 -1.06
N ILE A 60 9.91 0.09 -1.68
CA ILE A 60 9.69 0.04 -3.12
C ILE A 60 10.90 0.60 -3.89
N ARG A 61 11.44 1.73 -3.43
CA ARG A 61 12.67 2.33 -3.96
C ARG A 61 13.89 1.45 -3.76
N TYR A 62 14.01 0.84 -2.59
CA TYR A 62 15.04 -0.16 -2.31
C TYR A 62 14.98 -1.35 -3.29
N CYS A 63 13.78 -1.75 -3.71
CA CYS A 63 13.58 -2.79 -4.74
C CYS A 63 13.83 -2.31 -6.20
N GLY A 64 14.16 -1.04 -6.44
CA GLY A 64 14.43 -0.49 -7.78
C GLY A 64 13.18 -0.06 -8.56
N TYR A 65 12.08 0.22 -7.84
CA TYR A 65 10.84 0.76 -8.37
C TYR A 65 10.55 2.13 -7.76
N ASP A 66 9.65 2.89 -8.36
CA ASP A 66 9.14 4.14 -7.77
C ASP A 66 7.61 4.06 -7.67
N VAL A 67 7.00 5.07 -7.06
CA VAL A 67 5.54 5.17 -6.96
C VAL A 67 5.03 6.33 -7.81
N ALA A 68 4.02 6.07 -8.65
CA ALA A 68 3.25 7.14 -9.29
C ALA A 68 2.25 7.75 -8.30
N THR A 69 1.64 6.88 -7.49
CA THR A 69 0.63 7.24 -6.49
C THR A 69 0.91 6.45 -5.21
N LEU A 70 0.92 7.12 -4.06
CA LEU A 70 0.95 6.47 -2.75
C LEU A 70 0.30 7.39 -1.71
N TYR A 71 -0.78 6.92 -1.09
CA TYR A 71 -1.48 7.68 -0.07
C TYR A 71 -2.26 6.79 0.90
N ASN A 72 -2.52 7.34 2.08
CA ASN A 72 -3.47 6.82 3.04
C ASN A 72 -4.76 7.63 2.97
N GLN A 73 -5.90 6.98 3.19
CA GLN A 73 -7.18 7.67 3.30
C GLN A 73 -8.16 6.85 4.13
N TYR A 74 -8.97 7.51 4.95
CA TYR A 74 -10.14 6.87 5.54
C TYR A 74 -11.17 6.48 4.47
N ILE A 75 -11.94 5.44 4.73
CA ILE A 75 -13.09 5.12 3.88
C ILE A 75 -14.20 6.14 4.10
N LEU A 76 -14.99 6.38 3.04
CA LEU A 76 -16.14 7.27 3.12
C LEU A 76 -17.14 6.79 4.18
N GLY A 77 -17.53 7.68 5.09
CA GLY A 77 -18.47 7.43 6.18
C GLY A 77 -17.82 7.00 7.50
N TYR A 78 -16.50 6.72 7.52
CA TYR A 78 -15.80 6.40 8.76
C TYR A 78 -15.85 7.59 9.74
N GLU A 79 -16.28 7.35 10.98
CA GLU A 79 -16.56 8.40 11.99
C GLU A 79 -17.47 9.55 11.49
N GLY A 80 -18.30 9.30 10.48
CA GLY A 80 -19.17 10.32 9.89
C GLY A 80 -18.45 11.31 8.96
N ASN A 81 -17.21 11.01 8.55
CA ASN A 81 -16.55 11.78 7.50
C ASN A 81 -17.39 11.76 6.20
N THR A 82 -17.29 12.85 5.44
CA THR A 82 -17.96 12.99 4.12
C THR A 82 -16.95 12.99 2.97
N LEU A 83 -15.67 12.94 3.30
CA LEU A 83 -14.54 12.71 2.41
C LEU A 83 -14.00 11.32 2.73
N GLY A 84 -13.61 10.57 1.71
CA GLY A 84 -13.00 9.27 1.95
C GLY A 84 -12.96 8.45 0.70
N PHE A 85 -12.18 7.37 0.77
CA PHE A 85 -12.07 6.41 -0.32
C PHE A 85 -13.36 5.59 -0.41
N THR A 86 -13.91 5.47 -1.61
CA THR A 86 -15.19 4.80 -1.84
C THR A 86 -14.99 3.36 -2.32
N LEU A 87 -16.02 2.53 -2.17
CA LEU A 87 -16.03 1.18 -2.73
C LEU A 87 -15.91 1.20 -4.26
N GLU A 88 -16.46 2.22 -4.93
CA GLU A 88 -16.33 2.38 -6.38
C GLU A 88 -14.87 2.63 -6.78
N GLN A 89 -14.16 3.49 -6.04
CA GLN A 89 -12.73 3.71 -6.26
C GLN A 89 -11.92 2.44 -5.99
N TYR A 90 -12.27 1.67 -4.94
CA TYR A 90 -11.66 0.36 -4.71
C TYR A 90 -11.83 -0.57 -5.92
N LYS A 91 -13.05 -0.71 -6.44
CA LYS A 91 -13.31 -1.54 -7.62
C LYS A 91 -12.51 -1.07 -8.83
N ALA A 92 -12.41 0.25 -9.05
CA ALA A 92 -11.61 0.81 -10.13
C ALA A 92 -10.10 0.50 -10.02
N GLU A 93 -9.54 0.48 -8.80
CA GLU A 93 -8.15 0.03 -8.58
C GLU A 93 -7.97 -1.44 -8.94
N ILE A 94 -8.87 -2.30 -8.46
CA ILE A 94 -8.85 -3.74 -8.76
C ILE A 94 -8.98 -3.99 -10.27
N ASP A 95 -9.90 -3.32 -10.95
CA ASP A 95 -10.13 -3.42 -12.40
C ASP A 95 -8.91 -2.97 -13.21
N ALA A 96 -8.14 -2.04 -12.67
CA ALA A 96 -6.87 -1.61 -13.24
C ALA A 96 -5.69 -2.55 -12.89
N GLY A 97 -5.95 -3.66 -12.18
CA GLY A 97 -4.96 -4.65 -11.79
C GLY A 97 -4.08 -4.22 -10.61
N ARG A 98 -4.52 -3.23 -9.81
CA ARG A 98 -3.77 -2.69 -8.68
C ARG A 98 -4.40 -3.13 -7.35
N PRO A 99 -3.66 -3.85 -6.48
CA PRO A 99 -4.16 -4.18 -5.16
C PRO A 99 -4.19 -2.92 -4.27
N VAL A 100 -5.09 -2.93 -3.29
CA VAL A 100 -5.22 -1.84 -2.30
C VAL A 100 -5.00 -2.43 -0.92
N LEU A 101 -4.13 -1.83 -0.10
CA LEU A 101 -4.00 -2.29 1.28
C LEU A 101 -5.22 -1.82 2.07
N ILE A 102 -5.89 -2.78 2.70
CA ILE A 102 -7.08 -2.58 3.52
C ILE A 102 -6.65 -2.46 4.98
N GLN A 103 -7.10 -1.40 5.64
CA GLN A 103 -6.77 -1.12 7.03
C GLN A 103 -7.97 -1.40 7.92
N VAL A 104 -7.86 -2.44 8.75
CA VAL A 104 -8.76 -2.65 9.89
C VAL A 104 -8.00 -2.29 11.17
N GLU A 105 -8.71 -2.02 12.26
CA GLU A 105 -8.05 -1.69 13.53
C GLU A 105 -7.01 -2.76 13.89
N SER A 106 -5.76 -2.37 14.12
CA SER A 106 -4.65 -3.27 14.48
C SER A 106 -4.22 -4.31 13.41
N HIS A 107 -4.73 -4.24 12.17
CA HIS A 107 -4.32 -5.17 11.10
C HIS A 107 -4.42 -4.60 9.68
N SER A 108 -3.46 -4.93 8.82
CA SER A 108 -3.43 -4.55 7.41
C SER A 108 -3.50 -5.79 6.53
N MET A 109 -4.32 -5.75 5.49
CA MET A 109 -4.54 -6.89 4.56
C MET A 109 -4.45 -6.41 3.11
N ALA A 110 -4.15 -7.31 2.18
CA ALA A 110 -4.17 -6.97 0.76
C ALA A 110 -5.57 -7.17 0.17
N GLY A 111 -6.22 -6.11 -0.27
CA GLY A 111 -7.43 -6.16 -1.07
C GLY A 111 -7.09 -6.54 -2.52
N VAL A 112 -7.66 -7.63 -3.00
CA VAL A 112 -7.29 -8.27 -4.28
C VAL A 112 -8.46 -8.49 -5.22
N GLY A 113 -9.69 -8.18 -4.81
CA GLY A 113 -10.87 -8.47 -5.59
C GLY A 113 -12.17 -8.04 -4.91
N TYR A 114 -13.29 -8.28 -5.57
CA TYR A 114 -14.62 -8.10 -5.00
C TYR A 114 -15.57 -9.16 -5.55
N SER A 115 -16.70 -9.36 -4.87
CA SER A 115 -17.74 -10.28 -5.32
C SER A 115 -18.61 -9.64 -6.41
N GLU A 116 -18.90 -10.39 -7.47
CA GLU A 116 -19.91 -9.99 -8.46
C GLU A 116 -21.35 -10.20 -7.95
N ASP A 117 -21.54 -11.10 -6.98
CA ASP A 117 -22.86 -11.46 -6.44
C ASP A 117 -23.28 -10.58 -5.25
N ILE A 118 -22.30 -10.15 -4.43
CA ILE A 118 -22.55 -9.35 -3.22
C ILE A 118 -21.84 -8.01 -3.38
N GLU A 119 -22.61 -6.98 -3.68
CA GLU A 119 -22.13 -5.65 -4.11
C GLU A 119 -21.06 -5.04 -3.19
N THR A 120 -21.20 -5.23 -1.87
CA THR A 120 -20.34 -4.66 -0.83
C THR A 120 -19.22 -5.58 -0.36
N LEU A 121 -19.16 -6.83 -0.84
CA LEU A 121 -18.17 -7.80 -0.39
C LEU A 121 -16.87 -7.65 -1.19
N ILE A 122 -15.79 -7.26 -0.52
CA ILE A 122 -14.43 -7.27 -1.06
C ILE A 122 -13.69 -8.55 -0.67
N LEU A 123 -12.68 -8.92 -1.45
CA LEU A 123 -11.81 -10.06 -1.22
C LEU A 123 -10.46 -9.57 -0.73
N VAL A 124 -10.04 -10.08 0.43
CA VAL A 124 -8.77 -9.73 1.07
C VAL A 124 -7.89 -10.96 1.26
N GLN A 125 -6.58 -10.80 1.20
CA GLN A 125 -5.61 -11.76 1.70
C GLN A 125 -5.02 -11.23 3.00
N ASP A 126 -5.25 -11.97 4.08
CA ASP A 126 -4.65 -11.67 5.37
C ASP A 126 -3.33 -12.43 5.57
N THR A 127 -2.67 -12.17 6.69
CA THR A 127 -1.42 -12.86 7.05
C THR A 127 -1.62 -13.94 8.11
N TRP A 128 -2.87 -14.26 8.47
CA TRP A 128 -3.21 -15.25 9.50
C TRP A 128 -3.51 -16.61 8.88
N THR A 129 -4.22 -16.62 7.75
CA THR A 129 -4.63 -17.84 7.05
C THR A 129 -4.41 -17.71 5.54
N SER A 130 -4.22 -18.86 4.89
CA SER A 130 -4.01 -18.91 3.44
C SER A 130 -5.33 -18.79 2.68
N GLY A 131 -5.35 -17.95 1.65
CA GLY A 131 -6.45 -17.84 0.69
C GLY A 131 -7.18 -16.48 0.75
N PRO A 132 -8.13 -16.26 -0.17
CA PRO A 132 -8.96 -15.06 -0.13
C PRO A 132 -10.06 -15.20 0.94
N HIS A 133 -10.29 -14.12 1.67
CA HIS A 133 -11.35 -13.97 2.66
C HIS A 133 -12.28 -12.83 2.27
N GLY A 134 -13.55 -12.93 2.70
CA GLY A 134 -14.54 -11.89 2.45
C GLY A 134 -14.56 -10.83 3.55
N LEU A 135 -14.61 -9.56 3.16
CA LEU A 135 -14.86 -8.42 4.04
C LEU A 135 -15.95 -7.54 3.43
N THR A 136 -17.01 -7.29 4.17
CA THR A 136 -18.00 -6.27 3.76
C THR A 136 -17.37 -4.89 3.89
N TRP A 137 -17.45 -4.06 2.84
CA TRP A 137 -16.94 -2.70 2.84
C TRP A 137 -17.53 -1.87 3.99
N GLY A 138 -16.69 -1.17 4.74
CA GLY A 138 -17.07 -0.47 5.97
C GLY A 138 -17.56 -1.35 7.12
N GLY A 139 -17.50 -2.67 6.99
CA GLY A 139 -17.81 -3.63 8.04
C GLY A 139 -16.63 -3.90 8.97
N SER A 140 -16.60 -5.09 9.54
CA SER A 140 -15.50 -5.56 10.39
C SER A 140 -14.95 -6.90 9.92
N TYR A 141 -13.65 -7.10 10.14
CA TYR A 141 -12.95 -8.36 9.89
C TYR A 141 -12.49 -8.94 11.23
N SER A 142 -12.98 -10.12 11.60
CA SER A 142 -12.69 -10.73 12.91
C SER A 142 -12.93 -9.80 14.12
N GLY A 143 -13.95 -8.94 14.03
CA GLY A 143 -14.29 -7.95 15.05
C GLY A 143 -13.54 -6.61 14.96
N LEU A 144 -12.59 -6.47 14.04
CA LEU A 144 -11.80 -5.25 13.83
C LEU A 144 -12.46 -4.37 12.75
N PRO A 145 -12.84 -3.13 13.05
CA PRO A 145 -13.52 -2.25 12.09
C PRO A 145 -12.59 -1.85 10.94
N HIS A 146 -13.11 -1.92 9.70
CA HIS A 146 -12.46 -1.37 8.51
C HIS A 146 -12.58 0.15 8.53
N TYR A 147 -11.44 0.84 8.58
CA TYR A 147 -11.40 2.29 8.77
C TYR A 147 -10.78 3.04 7.59
N GLY A 148 -9.87 2.42 6.84
CA GLY A 148 -9.14 3.12 5.80
C GLY A 148 -8.41 2.19 4.83
N VAL A 149 -7.68 2.83 3.91
CA VAL A 149 -6.91 2.16 2.88
C VAL A 149 -5.55 2.82 2.71
N THR A 150 -4.59 2.06 2.17
CA THR A 150 -3.39 2.61 1.53
C THR A 150 -3.43 2.22 0.06
N VAL A 151 -3.43 3.22 -0.82
CA VAL A 151 -3.47 3.02 -2.27
C VAL A 151 -2.07 3.24 -2.83
N LEU A 152 -1.64 2.36 -3.72
CA LEU A 152 -0.30 2.34 -4.28
C LEU A 152 -0.33 2.01 -5.77
N GLU A 153 0.36 2.82 -6.57
CA GLU A 153 0.66 2.56 -7.96
C GLU A 153 2.18 2.53 -8.17
N ILE A 154 2.73 1.35 -8.48
CA ILE A 154 4.17 1.14 -8.67
C ILE A 154 4.54 1.34 -10.14
N VAL A 155 5.63 2.05 -10.40
CA VAL A 155 6.23 2.22 -11.73
C VAL A 155 7.71 1.79 -11.70
N PRO A 156 8.27 1.30 -12.82
CA PRO A 156 9.71 1.05 -12.89
C PRO A 156 10.50 2.35 -12.75
N GLU A 157 11.64 2.31 -12.05
CA GLU A 157 12.52 3.49 -12.02
C GLU A 157 13.06 3.82 -13.44
N PRO A 158 13.30 5.11 -13.74
CA PRO A 158 13.85 5.53 -15.03
C PRO A 158 15.16 4.82 -15.41
N ALA A 159 16.01 4.48 -14.43
CA ALA A 159 17.25 3.75 -14.65
C ALA A 159 17.02 2.32 -15.15
N THR A 160 16.00 1.64 -14.62
CA THR A 160 15.58 0.30 -15.05
C THR A 160 15.09 0.32 -16.49
N LEU A 161 14.29 1.32 -16.87
CA LEU A 161 13.85 1.52 -18.26
C LEU A 161 15.02 1.78 -19.20
N ALA A 162 16.00 2.60 -18.78
CA ALA A 162 17.19 2.88 -19.58
C ALA A 162 18.04 1.61 -19.81
N LEU A 163 18.24 0.79 -18.79
CA LEU A 163 18.95 -0.49 -18.91
C LEU A 163 18.25 -1.47 -19.85
N LEU A 164 16.92 -1.57 -19.75
CA LEU A 164 16.11 -2.42 -20.61
C LEU A 164 16.20 -1.97 -22.07
N GLY A 165 16.09 -0.66 -22.31
CA GLY A 165 16.27 -0.06 -23.63
C GLY A 165 17.66 -0.35 -24.23
N MET A 166 18.73 -0.17 -23.44
CA MET A 166 20.09 -0.49 -23.86
C MET A 166 20.27 -1.98 -24.18
N GLY A 167 19.69 -2.88 -23.37
CA GLY A 167 19.72 -4.32 -23.61
C GLY A 167 19.07 -4.72 -24.94
N VAL A 168 17.89 -4.14 -25.25
CA VAL A 168 17.21 -4.36 -26.54
C VAL A 168 18.06 -3.85 -27.70
N VAL A 169 18.67 -2.67 -27.59
CA VAL A 169 19.55 -2.14 -28.64
C VAL A 169 20.73 -3.08 -28.90
N VAL A 170 21.39 -3.58 -27.86
CA VAL A 170 22.50 -4.55 -28.00
C VAL A 170 22.03 -5.83 -28.69
N MET A 171 20.86 -6.37 -28.34
CA MET A 171 20.29 -7.55 -28.99
C MET A 171 20.00 -7.32 -30.47
N VAL A 172 19.41 -6.16 -30.82
CA VAL A 172 19.14 -5.79 -32.22
C VAL A 172 20.43 -5.62 -33.00
N VAL A 173 21.43 -4.94 -32.45
CA VAL A 173 22.75 -4.77 -33.08
C VAL A 173 23.44 -6.12 -33.29
N ARG A 174 23.39 -7.02 -32.30
CA ARG A 174 23.95 -8.37 -32.43
C ARG A 174 23.23 -9.22 -33.46
N ARG A 175 21.90 -9.10 -33.57
CA ARG A 175 21.09 -9.84 -34.55
C ARG A 175 21.32 -9.35 -35.98
N ARG A 176 21.60 -8.06 -36.20
CA ARG A 176 21.91 -7.49 -37.53
C ARG A 176 23.34 -7.79 -38.02
N ARG A 177 24.23 -8.25 -37.14
CA ARG A 177 25.62 -8.60 -37.46
C ARG A 177 25.83 -10.10 -37.70
N ARG A 178 24.77 -10.91 -37.68
CA ARG A 178 24.74 -12.31 -38.09
C ARG A 178 23.95 -12.43 -39.39
#